data_AF-A0A0C2FSJ7-F1
#
_entry.id   AF-A0A0C2FSJ7-F1
#
_cell.length_a   1.000
_cell.length_b   1.000
_cell.length_c   1.000
_cell.angle_alpha   90.00
_cell.angle_beta   90.00
_cell.angle_gamma   90.00
#
_symmetry.space_group_name_H-M   'P 1'
#
loop_
_entity.id
_entity.type
_entity.pdbx_description
1 polymer ?
#
loop_
_entity_poly.entity_id
_entity_poly.type
_entity_poly.pdbx_seq_one_letter_code
_entity_poly.pdbx_strand_id
1 'polypeptide(L)' 'APYWDFDPPKDIEQSEESTTELECLASGRPAPIVRWSMNGKPLHELGEDPRRLLLDNGRVLRLSSLNHDLDT' A
#
# COMPACT_ATOMS: atom_id res chain seq x y z
N ALA A 1 2.87 9.00 -19.76
CA ALA A 1 3.32 8.63 -18.40
C ALA A 1 2.09 8.53 -17.49
N PRO A 2 2.16 7.79 -16.38
CA PRO A 2 1.07 7.76 -15.39
C PRO A 2 0.81 9.16 -14.81
N TYR A 3 -0.42 9.40 -14.36
CA TYR A 3 -0.83 10.61 -13.64
C TYR A 3 -1.68 10.22 -12.43
N TRP A 4 -1.72 11.09 -11.42
CA TRP A 4 -2.57 10.92 -10.25
C TRP A 4 -4.01 11.28 -10.61
N ASP A 5 -4.96 10.41 -10.28
CA ASP A 5 -6.39 10.70 -10.42
C ASP A 5 -6.82 11.80 -9.44
N PHE A 6 -6.17 11.82 -8.27
CA PHE A 6 -6.37 12.77 -7.19
C PHE A 6 -5.03 13.35 -6.73
N ASP A 7 -4.85 13.53 -5.43
CA ASP A 7 -3.56 13.86 -4.83
C ASP A 7 -2.61 12.65 -4.89
N PRO A 8 -1.28 12.89 -4.95
CA PRO A 8 -0.30 11.83 -4.72
C PRO A 8 -0.47 11.21 -3.32
N PRO A 9 0.02 9.97 -3.11
CA PRO A 9 0.04 9.33 -1.80
C PRO A 9 0.72 10.24 -0.77
N LYS A 10 0.16 10.31 0.43
CA LYS A 10 0.68 11.10 1.56
C LYS A 10 1.05 10.18 2.70
N ASP A 11 1.96 10.65 3.53
CA ASP A 11 2.29 9.97 4.77
C ASP A 11 1.09 10.03 5.73
N ILE A 12 0.90 8.96 6.48
CA ILE A 12 -0.18 8.83 7.46
C ILE A 12 0.41 8.40 8.80
N GLU A 13 -0.19 8.91 9.87
CA GLU A 13 0.10 8.49 11.24
C GLU A 13 -1.10 7.73 11.78
N GLN A 14 -0.87 6.52 12.27
CA GLN A 14 -1.94 5.64 12.69
C GLN A 14 -1.53 4.87 13.96
N SER A 15 -2.48 4.67 14.87
CA SER A 15 -2.25 3.95 16.12
C SER A 15 -1.96 2.46 15.91
N GLU A 16 -1.22 1.86 16.83
CA GLU A 16 -1.09 0.39 16.89
C GLU A 16 -2.46 -0.31 16.97
N GLU A 17 -2.48 -1.57 16.56
CA GLU A 17 -3.65 -2.46 16.52
C GLU A 17 -4.82 -1.97 15.65
N SER A 18 -4.65 -0.86 14.94
CA SER A 18 -5.67 -0.35 14.03
C SER A 18 -5.48 -0.88 12.61
N THR A 19 -6.41 -0.54 11.73
CA THR A 19 -6.37 -0.88 10.31
C THR A 19 -6.23 0.40 9.50
N THR A 20 -5.37 0.38 8.50
CA THR A 20 -5.17 1.50 7.60
C THR A 20 -5.19 1.08 6.13
N GLU A 21 -5.42 2.05 5.27
CA GLU A 21 -5.44 1.90 3.81
C GLU A 21 -4.51 2.94 3.19
N LEU A 22 -3.53 2.43 2.44
CA LEU A 22 -2.62 3.24 1.65
C LEU A 22 -3.10 3.21 0.20
N GLU A 23 -3.39 4.38 -0.34
CA GLU A 23 -3.95 4.52 -1.69
C GLU A 23 -2.88 5.01 -2.68
N CYS A 24 -2.82 4.35 -3.83
CA CYS A 24 -2.01 4.72 -4.99
C CYS A 24 -2.91 4.82 -6.22
N LEU A 25 -3.68 5.91 -6.27
CA LEU A 25 -4.69 6.15 -7.31
C LEU A 25 -4.07 6.80 -8.55
N ALA A 26 -3.15 6.08 -9.18
CA ALA A 26 -2.56 6.47 -10.47
C ALA A 26 -3.34 5.84 -11.63
N SER A 27 -3.45 6.57 -12.74
CA SER A 27 -4.04 6.11 -13.99
C SER A 27 -3.16 6.49 -15.19
N GLY A 28 -3.43 5.87 -16.34
CA GLY A 28 -2.64 6.08 -17.55
C GLY A 28 -3.13 5.24 -18.72
N ARG A 29 -2.61 5.53 -19.90
CA ARG A 29 -2.79 4.71 -21.11
C ARG A 29 -1.41 4.34 -21.69
N PRO A 30 -0.97 3.07 -21.61
CA PRO A 30 -1.64 1.95 -20.96
C PRO A 30 -1.76 2.12 -19.43
N ALA A 31 -2.62 1.34 -18.80
CA ALA A 31 -2.82 1.37 -17.35
C ALA A 31 -1.50 1.09 -16.61
N PRO A 32 -1.14 1.87 -15.57
CA PRO A 32 0.10 1.67 -14.84
C PRO A 32 0.06 0.40 -13.98
N ILE A 33 1.24 -0.15 -13.72
CA ILE A 33 1.42 -1.24 -12.76
C ILE A 33 1.77 -0.63 -11.41
N VAL A 34 0.93 -0.86 -10.41
CA VAL A 34 1.20 -0.44 -9.02
C VAL A 34 1.98 -1.54 -8.30
N ARG A 35 3.05 -1.15 -7.60
CA ARG A 35 3.87 -2.05 -6.78
C ARG A 35 4.07 -1.43 -5.40
N TRP A 36 3.85 -2.24 -4.37
CA TRP A 36 4.04 -1.86 -2.99
C TRP A 36 5.35 -2.45 -2.44
N SER A 37 6.03 -1.68 -1.61
CA SER A 37 7.20 -2.09 -0.86
C SER A 37 7.05 -1.69 0.60
N MET A 38 7.53 -2.54 1.50
CA MET A 38 7.60 -2.28 2.93
C MET A 38 9.07 -2.40 3.34
N ASN A 39 9.60 -1.36 3.99
CA ASN A 39 10.99 -1.26 4.43
C ASN A 39 12.00 -1.53 3.30
N GLY A 40 11.73 -0.95 2.12
CA GLY A 40 12.56 -1.09 0.92
C GLY A 40 12.45 -2.44 0.20
N LYS A 41 11.68 -3.39 0.72
CA LYS A 41 11.47 -4.71 0.10
C LYS A 41 10.10 -4.80 -0.57
N PRO A 42 10.01 -5.26 -1.82
CA PRO A 42 8.72 -5.48 -2.48
C PRO A 42 7.84 -6.46 -1.71
N LEU A 43 6.52 -6.21 -1.63
CA LEU A 43 5.62 -7.08 -0.85
C LEU A 43 5.64 -8.54 -1.27
N HIS A 44 5.78 -8.83 -2.57
CA HIS A 44 5.87 -10.21 -3.09
C HIS A 44 7.14 -10.97 -2.69
N GLU A 45 8.17 -10.27 -2.19
CA GLU A 45 9.39 -10.88 -1.63
C GLU A 45 9.27 -11.09 -0.11
N LEU A 46 8.29 -10.44 0.51
CA LEU A 46 7.93 -10.70 1.90
C LEU A 46 7.05 -11.96 1.94
N GLY A 47 7.16 -12.74 3.01
CA GLY A 47 6.28 -13.89 3.23
C GLY A 47 4.80 -13.48 3.23
N GLU A 48 3.93 -14.46 2.99
CA GLU A 48 2.48 -14.25 3.11
C GLU A 48 2.15 -13.73 4.51
N ASP A 49 1.44 -12.61 4.56
CA ASP A 49 0.97 -11.99 5.80
C ASP A 49 -0.52 -11.72 5.65
N PRO A 50 -1.38 -12.39 6.43
CA PRO A 50 -2.84 -12.24 6.32
C PRO A 50 -3.32 -10.83 6.68
N ARG A 51 -2.48 -10.01 7.31
CA ARG A 51 -2.78 -8.60 7.60
C ARG A 51 -2.69 -7.71 6.36
N ARG A 52 -2.02 -8.18 5.29
CA ARG A 52 -1.78 -7.43 4.05
C ARG A 52 -2.81 -7.82 3.00
N LEU A 53 -3.64 -6.87 2.61
CA LEU A 53 -4.65 -7.08 1.58
C LEU A 53 -4.50 -6.06 0.46
N LEU A 54 -4.38 -6.56 -0.77
CA LEU A 54 -4.40 -5.73 -1.98
C LEU A 54 -5.84 -5.62 -2.49
N LEU A 55 -6.36 -4.39 -2.51
CA LEU A 55 -7.68 -4.02 -2.99
C LEU A 55 -7.55 -3.16 -4.25
N ASP A 56 -8.67 -2.90 -4.94
CA ASP A 56 -8.74 -2.11 -6.17
C ASP A 56 -7.65 -2.48 -7.20
N ASN A 57 -7.53 -3.78 -7.51
CA ASN A 57 -6.50 -4.31 -8.42
C ASN A 57 -5.06 -3.95 -8.02
N GLY A 58 -4.78 -3.84 -6.72
CA GLY A 58 -3.47 -3.50 -6.16
C GLY A 58 -3.21 -2.01 -6.00
N ARG A 59 -4.19 -1.15 -6.31
CA ARG A 59 -4.08 0.30 -6.11
C ARG A 59 -4.26 0.72 -4.66
N VAL A 60 -4.89 -0.13 -3.84
CA VAL A 60 -5.05 0.11 -2.40
C VAL A 60 -4.41 -1.04 -1.62
N LEU A 61 -3.50 -0.70 -0.71
CA LEU A 61 -2.94 -1.64 0.26
C LEU A 61 -3.63 -1.41 1.61
N ARG A 62 -4.43 -2.38 2.04
CA ARG A 62 -4.96 -2.42 3.40
C ARG A 62 -3.99 -3.21 4.30
N LEU A 63 -3.67 -2.62 5.44
CA LEU A 63 -2.87 -3.25 6.50
C LEU A 63 -3.67 -3.23 7.80
N SER A 64 -3.97 -4.41 8.37
CA SER A 64 -4.69 -4.55 9.64
C SER A 64 -3.75 -4.89 10.79
N SER A 65 -4.17 -4.60 12.03
CA SER A 65 -3.37 -4.87 13.25
C SER A 65 -1.95 -4.33 13.10
N LEU A 66 -1.85 -3.01 12.92
CA LEU A 66 -0.56 -2.31 12.81
C LEU A 66 0.31 -2.59 14.03
N ASN A 67 1.57 -2.92 13.78
CA ASN A 67 2.54 -3.28 14.80
C ASN A 67 3.87 -2.56 14.54
N HIS A 68 4.30 -1.71 15.47
CA HIS A 68 5.50 -0.89 15.28
C HIS A 68 6.78 -1.73 15.08
N ASP A 69 6.91 -2.86 15.78
CA ASP A 69 8.10 -3.69 15.69
C ASP A 69 8.21 -4.48 14.37
N LEU A 70 7.08 -4.73 13.70
CA LEU A 70 7.00 -5.53 12.48
C LEU A 70 6.88 -4.69 11.21
N ASP A 71 6.20 -3.55 11.29
CA ASP A 71 5.82 -2.74 10.13
C ASP A 71 6.75 -1.52 9.91
N THR A 72 7.69 -1.25 10.84
CA THR A 72 8.74 -0.22 10.73
C THR A 72 10.09 -0.83 10.34
#